data_AF-A0A3Q9UKE0-F1
#
_entry.id   AF-A0A3Q9UKE0-F1
#
_cell.length_a   1.000
_cell.length_b   1.000
_cell.length_c   1.000
_cell.angle_alpha   90.00
_cell.angle_beta   90.00
_cell.angle_gamma   90.00
#
_symmetry.space_group_name_H-M   'P 1'
#
loop_
_entity.id
_entity.type
_entity.pdbx_description
1 polymer ?
#
loop_
_entity_poly.entity_id
_entity_poly.type
_entity_poly.pdbx_seq_one_letter_code
_entity_poly.pdbx_strand_id
1 'polypeptide(L)'
;MTPTGAATSGTGPRTAALAAVLIVSAALPFIFLPMEQSWGHLAFHLVGAPVCVVAIILLAGIRRISTSKAVRVLTWIPTVTFAGWCIGHLGEMAVVLSHGGAHADEHVFEHPVHSFFATIAIPSWLGSVVTTLVLLVTIGILALVRARARR
;
A
#
# COMPACT_ATOMS: atom_id res chain seq x y z
N MET A 1 27.57 13.23 30.50
CA MET A 1 26.47 12.57 29.75
C MET A 1 26.65 12.89 28.28
N THR A 2 27.10 11.93 27.49
CA THR A 2 27.24 12.05 26.03
C THR A 2 25.86 12.07 25.37
N PRO A 3 25.56 12.99 24.44
CA PRO A 3 24.30 12.96 23.72
C PRO A 3 24.33 11.78 22.75
N THR A 4 23.52 10.77 23.01
CA THR A 4 23.30 9.61 22.14
C THR A 4 22.53 10.02 20.88
N GLY A 5 23.26 10.59 19.91
CA GLY A 5 22.75 11.02 18.61
C GLY A 5 22.40 9.89 17.61
N ALA A 6 22.16 8.66 18.07
CA ALA A 6 22.14 7.48 17.19
C ALA A 6 20.75 6.86 16.90
N ALA A 7 19.63 7.47 17.31
CA ALA A 7 18.31 6.82 17.26
C ALA A 7 17.40 7.22 16.07
N THR A 8 17.92 7.76 14.96
CA THR A 8 17.08 8.25 13.84
C THR A 8 17.39 7.64 12.47
N SER A 9 18.42 6.81 12.31
CA SER A 9 18.89 6.39 10.98
C SER A 9 17.99 5.36 10.27
N GLY A 10 17.21 4.55 10.99
CA GLY A 10 16.46 3.44 10.39
C GLY A 10 15.05 3.76 9.88
N THR A 11 14.39 4.79 10.43
CA THR A 11 12.97 5.07 10.14
C THR A 11 12.81 6.00 8.94
N GLY A 12 13.70 6.98 8.77
CA GLY A 12 13.64 7.96 7.67
C GLY A 12 13.55 7.31 6.28
N PRO A 13 14.49 6.41 5.90
CA PRO A 13 14.46 5.76 4.60
C PRO A 13 13.20 4.92 4.37
N ARG A 14 12.70 4.23 5.40
CA ARG A 14 11.48 3.41 5.30
C ARG A 14 10.22 4.26 5.18
N THR A 15 10.15 5.39 5.88
CA THR A 15 9.06 6.35 5.75
C THR A 15 9.05 6.98 4.35
N ALA A 16 10.23 7.33 3.81
CA ALA A 16 10.35 7.83 2.44
C ALA A 16 9.92 6.78 1.40
N ALA A 17 10.36 5.54 1.56
CA ALA A 17 9.91 4.43 0.71
C ALA A 17 8.40 4.18 0.81
N LEU A 18 7.82 4.29 2.01
CA LEU A 18 6.37 4.17 2.20
C LEU A 18 5.61 5.33 1.51
N ALA A 19 6.17 6.54 1.51
CA ALA A 19 5.61 7.66 0.77
C ALA A 19 5.67 7.43 -0.75
N ALA A 20 6.76 6.86 -1.28
CA ALA A 20 6.85 6.47 -2.67
C ALA A 20 5.80 5.39 -3.02
N VAL A 21 5.64 4.38 -2.16
CA VAL A 21 4.59 3.35 -2.28
C VAL A 21 3.19 3.97 -2.28
N LEU A 22 2.93 4.98 -1.44
CA LEU A 22 1.64 5.70 -1.44
C LEU A 22 1.39 6.37 -2.78
N ILE A 23 2.38 7.09 -3.33
CA ILE A 23 2.27 7.78 -4.61
C ILE A 23 1.99 6.76 -5.74
N VAL A 24 2.76 5.68 -5.79
CA VAL A 24 2.57 4.59 -6.76
C VAL A 24 1.17 4.00 -6.60
N SER A 25 0.77 3.64 -5.39
CA SER A 25 -0.55 3.07 -5.09
C SER A 25 -1.70 3.97 -5.51
N ALA A 26 -1.57 5.29 -5.31
CA ALA A 26 -2.57 6.26 -5.72
C ALA A 26 -2.64 6.42 -7.25
N ALA A 27 -1.50 6.32 -7.94
CA ALA A 27 -1.42 6.50 -9.39
C ALA A 27 -1.83 5.26 -10.19
N LEU A 28 -1.59 4.06 -9.67
CA LEU A 28 -1.78 2.78 -10.39
C LEU A 28 -3.13 2.68 -11.12
N PRO A 29 -4.30 2.91 -10.49
CA PRO A 29 -5.58 2.79 -11.17
C PRO A 29 -5.74 3.77 -12.34
N PHE A 30 -5.23 5.00 -12.21
CA PHE A 30 -5.32 6.02 -13.25
C PHE A 30 -4.36 5.80 -14.42
N ILE A 31 -3.29 5.02 -14.20
CA ILE A 31 -2.34 4.65 -15.25
C ILE A 31 -2.88 3.47 -16.06
N PHE A 32 -3.35 2.42 -15.37
CA PHE A 32 -3.60 1.13 -16.01
C PHE A 32 -5.06 0.87 -16.40
N LEU A 33 -6.05 1.42 -15.68
CA LEU A 33 -7.46 1.23 -16.03
C LEU A 33 -7.90 1.91 -17.34
N PRO A 34 -7.27 3.02 -17.80
CA PRO A 34 -7.56 3.59 -19.11
C PRO A 34 -6.91 2.85 -20.30
N MET A 35 -5.97 1.94 -20.04
CA MET A 35 -5.33 1.13 -21.10
C MET A 35 -6.27 0.00 -21.53
N GLU A 36 -6.10 -0.54 -22.74
CA GLU A 36 -6.95 -1.61 -23.29
C GLU A 36 -7.34 -2.64 -22.21
N GLN A 37 -8.65 -2.91 -22.12
CA GLN A 37 -9.33 -3.50 -20.96
C GLN A 37 -8.68 -4.79 -20.45
N SER A 38 -8.07 -5.59 -21.32
CA SER A 38 -7.49 -6.89 -20.96
C SER A 38 -6.03 -6.81 -20.49
N TRP A 39 -5.14 -6.16 -21.24
CA TRP A 39 -3.71 -6.09 -20.90
C TRP A 39 -3.43 -5.10 -19.76
N GLY A 40 -4.06 -3.92 -19.79
CA GLY A 40 -3.91 -2.90 -18.75
C GLY A 40 -4.34 -3.41 -17.39
N HIS A 41 -5.47 -4.12 -17.34
CA HIS A 41 -6.02 -4.72 -16.13
C HIS A 41 -5.12 -5.84 -15.57
N LEU A 42 -4.60 -6.74 -16.42
CA LEU A 42 -3.65 -7.74 -15.96
C LEU A 42 -2.36 -7.09 -15.41
N ALA A 43 -1.81 -6.10 -16.11
CA ALA A 43 -0.63 -5.36 -15.68
C ALA A 43 -0.86 -4.64 -14.34
N PHE A 44 -2.04 -4.05 -14.15
CA PHE A 44 -2.45 -3.46 -12.88
C PHE A 44 -2.32 -4.46 -11.72
N HIS A 45 -2.76 -5.71 -11.90
CA HIS A 45 -2.61 -6.72 -10.84
C HIS A 45 -1.18 -7.21 -10.65
N LEU A 46 -0.44 -7.44 -11.73
CA LEU A 46 0.96 -7.88 -11.68
C LEU A 46 1.85 -6.87 -10.96
N VAL A 47 1.58 -5.57 -11.08
CA VAL A 47 2.32 -4.51 -10.38
C VAL A 47 1.74 -4.26 -8.99
N GLY A 48 0.42 -4.23 -8.85
CA GLY A 48 -0.26 -3.90 -7.60
C GLY A 48 0.01 -4.89 -6.46
N ALA A 49 0.05 -6.19 -6.74
CA ALA A 49 0.31 -7.21 -5.70
C ALA A 49 1.72 -7.05 -5.06
N PRO A 50 2.83 -6.95 -5.84
CA PRO A 50 4.15 -6.62 -5.29
C PRO A 50 4.19 -5.31 -4.50
N VAL A 51 3.51 -4.26 -4.97
CA VAL A 51 3.41 -2.98 -4.25
C VAL A 51 2.79 -3.18 -2.87
N CYS A 52 1.71 -3.97 -2.77
CA CYS A 52 1.09 -4.30 -1.48
C CYS A 52 2.05 -5.05 -0.54
N VAL A 53 2.78 -6.04 -1.06
CA VAL A 53 3.76 -6.82 -0.26
C VAL A 53 4.88 -5.92 0.26
N VAL A 54 5.44 -5.05 -0.59
CA VAL A 54 6.46 -4.08 -0.20
C VAL A 54 5.92 -3.13 0.88
N ALA A 55 4.70 -2.64 0.73
CA ALA A 55 4.05 -1.79 1.72
C ALA A 55 3.95 -2.48 3.09
N ILE A 56 3.50 -3.73 3.13
CA ILE A 56 3.36 -4.53 4.35
C ILE A 56 4.72 -4.72 5.03
N ILE A 57 5.77 -5.02 4.27
CA ILE A 57 7.13 -5.17 4.80
C ILE A 57 7.64 -3.84 5.39
N LEU A 58 7.43 -2.72 4.69
CA LEU A 58 7.81 -1.40 5.16
C LEU A 58 7.08 -1.02 6.46
N LEU A 59 5.77 -1.26 6.52
CA LEU A 59 4.94 -1.01 7.69
C LEU A 59 5.36 -1.86 8.89
N ALA A 60 5.66 -3.14 8.67
CA ALA A 60 6.22 -4.02 9.70
C ALA A 60 7.59 -3.50 10.20
N GLY A 61 8.45 -3.04 9.28
CA GLY A 61 9.72 -2.42 9.61
C GLY A 61 9.56 -1.17 10.49
N ILE A 62 8.74 -0.21 10.06
CA ILE A 62 8.42 1.03 10.79
C ILE A 62 7.86 0.71 12.18
N ARG A 63 6.95 -0.27 12.29
CA ARG A 63 6.36 -0.70 13.56
C ARG A 63 7.41 -1.27 14.53
N ARG A 64 8.37 -2.05 14.05
CA ARG A 64 9.41 -2.67 14.90
C ARG A 64 10.40 -1.64 15.43
N ILE A 65 10.75 -0.63 14.64
CA ILE A 65 11.79 0.36 14.97
C ILE A 65 11.26 1.62 15.64
N SER A 66 9.97 1.94 15.50
CA SER A 66 9.40 3.19 16.02
C SER A 66 9.32 3.18 17.54
N THR A 67 9.82 4.25 18.17
CA THR A 67 9.68 4.48 19.62
C THR A 67 8.32 5.07 20.01
N SER A 68 7.49 5.47 19.05
CA SER A 68 6.16 6.04 19.31
C SER A 68 5.07 4.95 19.33
N LYS A 69 4.39 4.77 20.48
CA LYS A 69 3.24 3.86 20.59
C LYS A 69 2.15 4.18 19.57
N ALA A 70 1.87 5.46 19.35
CA ALA A 70 0.89 5.92 18.37
C ALA A 70 1.24 5.42 16.95
N VAL A 71 2.49 5.62 16.51
CA VAL A 71 2.96 5.14 15.20
C VAL A 71 2.86 3.62 15.11
N ARG A 72 3.28 2.89 16.15
CA ARG A 72 3.19 1.42 16.18
C ARG A 72 1.76 0.92 16.03
N VAL A 73 0.80 1.52 16.72
CA VAL A 73 -0.62 1.17 16.62
C VAL A 73 -1.16 1.54 15.25
N LEU A 74 -0.95 2.79 14.81
CA LEU A 74 -1.50 3.30 13.55
C LEU A 74 -0.99 2.53 12.34
N THR A 75 0.21 1.95 12.36
CA THR A 75 0.70 1.12 11.24
C THR A 75 -0.13 -0.13 10.98
N TRP A 76 -0.93 -0.63 11.93
CA TRP A 76 -1.78 -1.82 11.71
C TRP A 76 -2.90 -1.57 10.71
N ILE A 77 -3.50 -0.38 10.73
CA ILE A 77 -4.62 -0.02 9.87
C ILE A 77 -4.23 -0.08 8.36
N PRO A 78 -3.16 0.61 7.90
CA PRO A 78 -2.70 0.46 6.53
C PRO A 78 -2.19 -0.95 6.23
N THR A 79 -1.69 -1.70 7.23
CA THR A 79 -1.26 -3.10 6.99
C THR A 79 -2.45 -3.98 6.60
N VAL A 80 -3.57 -3.88 7.32
CA VAL A 80 -4.77 -4.68 7.05
C VAL A 80 -5.37 -4.30 5.69
N THR A 81 -5.42 -3.00 5.37
CA THR A 81 -5.94 -2.55 4.08
C THR A 81 -5.03 -2.94 2.92
N PHE A 82 -3.70 -2.85 3.03
CA PHE A 82 -2.80 -3.41 2.02
C PHE A 82 -2.91 -4.94 1.89
N ALA A 83 -3.15 -5.66 2.98
CA ALA A 83 -3.37 -7.10 2.92
C ALA A 83 -4.68 -7.44 2.18
N GLY A 84 -5.78 -6.74 2.49
CA GLY A 84 -7.04 -6.87 1.76
C GLY A 84 -6.90 -6.54 0.28
N TRP A 85 -6.16 -5.49 -0.04
CA TRP A 85 -5.91 -5.09 -1.42
C TRP A 85 -5.07 -6.13 -2.16
N CYS A 86 -4.05 -6.70 -1.51
CA CYS A 86 -3.25 -7.79 -2.06
C CYS A 86 -4.11 -9.03 -2.36
N ILE A 87 -4.98 -9.42 -1.42
CA ILE A 87 -5.93 -10.55 -1.61
C ILE A 87 -6.84 -10.28 -2.80
N GLY A 88 -7.40 -9.07 -2.90
CA GLY A 88 -8.22 -8.65 -4.04
C GLY A 88 -7.46 -8.76 -5.37
N HIS A 89 -6.24 -8.21 -5.43
CA HIS A 89 -5.38 -8.32 -6.61
C HIS A 89 -5.10 -9.76 -7.02
N LEU A 90 -4.70 -10.63 -6.08
CA LEU A 90 -4.36 -12.01 -6.38
C LEU A 90 -5.60 -12.81 -6.81
N GLY A 91 -6.75 -12.56 -6.20
CA GLY A 91 -8.01 -13.20 -6.55
C GLY A 91 -8.51 -12.80 -7.94
N GLU A 92 -8.56 -11.50 -8.24
CA GLU A 92 -8.92 -11.02 -9.58
C GLU A 92 -7.93 -11.51 -10.64
N MET A 93 -6.62 -11.48 -10.35
CA MET A 93 -5.58 -11.96 -11.25
C MET A 93 -5.73 -13.45 -11.56
N ALA A 94 -6.08 -14.29 -10.58
CA ALA A 94 -6.32 -15.71 -10.81
C ALA A 94 -7.47 -15.94 -11.80
N VAL A 95 -8.56 -15.16 -11.67
CA VAL A 95 -9.70 -15.22 -12.60
C VAL A 95 -9.31 -14.73 -14.00
N VAL A 96 -8.58 -13.62 -14.11
CA VAL A 96 -8.10 -13.10 -15.40
C VAL A 96 -7.20 -14.12 -16.10
N LEU A 97 -6.24 -14.70 -15.38
CA LEU A 97 -5.32 -15.71 -15.92
C LEU A 97 -6.06 -16.99 -16.36
N SER A 98 -7.14 -17.38 -15.67
CA SER A 98 -7.93 -18.56 -16.06
C SER A 98 -8.86 -18.31 -17.25
N HIS A 99 -9.07 -17.05 -17.66
CA HIS A 99 -9.97 -16.65 -18.74
C HIS A 99 -9.24 -15.99 -19.93
N GLY A 100 -7.97 -16.36 -20.17
CA GLY A 100 -7.20 -15.87 -21.34
C GLY A 100 -6.15 -14.82 -21.01
N GLY A 101 -5.98 -14.44 -19.74
CA GLY A 101 -4.90 -13.58 -19.27
C GLY A 101 -4.92 -12.21 -19.94
N ALA A 102 -3.84 -11.88 -20.65
CA ALA A 102 -3.70 -10.62 -21.38
C ALA A 102 -4.72 -10.46 -22.53
N HIS A 103 -5.42 -11.52 -22.90
CA HIS A 103 -6.45 -11.54 -23.93
C HIS A 103 -7.83 -11.89 -23.37
N ALA A 104 -8.02 -11.76 -22.05
CA ALA A 104 -9.32 -12.03 -21.44
C ALA A 104 -10.41 -11.12 -22.02
N ASP A 105 -11.53 -11.71 -22.41
CA ASP A 105 -12.70 -10.98 -22.91
C ASP A 105 -13.37 -10.17 -21.79
N GLU A 106 -14.12 -9.13 -22.17
CA GLU A 106 -14.81 -8.23 -21.22
C GLU A 106 -15.76 -8.98 -20.26
N HIS A 107 -16.26 -10.16 -20.63
CA HIS A 107 -17.08 -11.00 -19.76
C HIS A 107 -16.38 -11.43 -18.46
N VAL A 108 -15.04 -11.34 -18.38
CA VAL A 108 -14.32 -11.61 -17.13
C VAL A 108 -14.70 -10.64 -16.01
N PHE A 109 -15.08 -9.40 -16.35
CA PHE A 109 -15.52 -8.38 -15.39
C PHE A 109 -16.91 -8.65 -14.81
N GLU A 110 -17.72 -9.44 -15.52
CA GLU A 110 -19.04 -9.90 -15.08
C GLU A 110 -18.96 -11.21 -14.29
N HIS A 111 -17.78 -11.85 -14.25
CA HIS A 111 -17.61 -13.14 -13.58
C HIS A 111 -17.79 -12.97 -12.06
N PRO A 112 -18.68 -13.75 -11.39
CA PRO A 112 -19.01 -13.54 -9.97
C PRO A 112 -17.80 -13.55 -9.03
N VAL A 113 -16.80 -14.38 -9.32
CA VAL A 113 -15.57 -14.46 -8.52
C VAL A 113 -14.69 -13.22 -8.73
N HIS A 114 -14.63 -12.70 -9.97
CA HIS A 114 -13.91 -11.45 -10.25
C HIS A 114 -14.56 -10.29 -9.49
N SER A 115 -15.88 -10.14 -9.62
CA SER A 115 -16.62 -9.08 -8.92
C SER A 115 -16.50 -9.20 -7.40
N PHE A 116 -16.53 -10.41 -6.83
CA PHE A 116 -16.30 -10.64 -5.40
C PHE A 116 -14.94 -10.10 -4.95
N PHE A 117 -13.86 -10.44 -5.64
CA PHE A 117 -12.53 -9.92 -5.28
C PHE A 117 -12.41 -8.41 -5.51
N ALA A 118 -13.07 -7.86 -6.53
CA ALA A 118 -13.15 -6.41 -6.74
C ALA A 118 -13.83 -5.69 -5.56
N THR A 119 -14.87 -6.29 -4.96
CA THR A 119 -15.52 -5.73 -3.75
C THR A 119 -14.60 -5.68 -2.54
N ILE A 120 -13.53 -6.48 -2.51
CA ILE A 120 -12.48 -6.43 -1.48
C ILE A 120 -11.38 -5.45 -1.90
N ALA A 121 -10.92 -5.53 -3.16
CA ALA A 121 -9.79 -4.77 -3.68
C ALA A 121 -10.02 -3.26 -3.60
N ILE A 122 -11.16 -2.77 -4.10
CA ILE A 122 -11.47 -1.34 -4.22
C ILE A 122 -11.49 -0.64 -2.83
N PRO A 123 -12.30 -1.07 -1.84
CA PRO A 123 -12.30 -0.40 -0.54
C PRO A 123 -10.98 -0.58 0.21
N SER A 124 -10.28 -1.70 0.02
CA SER A 124 -8.97 -1.92 0.61
C SER A 124 -7.91 -0.99 0.03
N TRP A 125 -7.93 -0.74 -1.28
CA TRP A 125 -7.08 0.25 -1.93
C TRP A 125 -7.33 1.65 -1.38
N LEU A 126 -8.58 2.13 -1.39
CA LEU A 126 -8.94 3.45 -0.85
C LEU A 126 -8.51 3.58 0.62
N GLY A 127 -8.79 2.55 1.42
CA GLY A 127 -8.37 2.46 2.81
C GLY A 127 -6.85 2.54 2.95
N SER A 128 -6.09 1.84 2.12
CA SER A 128 -4.62 1.84 2.15
C SER A 128 -4.04 3.22 1.86
N VAL A 129 -4.59 3.94 0.87
CA VAL A 129 -4.16 5.29 0.49
C VAL A 129 -4.43 6.27 1.65
N VAL A 130 -5.68 6.33 2.12
CA VAL A 130 -6.09 7.29 3.17
C VAL A 130 -5.35 7.02 4.48
N THR A 131 -5.28 5.76 4.91
CA THR A 131 -4.69 5.42 6.22
C THR A 131 -3.16 5.54 6.20
N THR A 132 -2.52 5.28 5.07
CA THR A 132 -1.08 5.54 4.90
C THR A 132 -0.77 7.03 4.91
N LEU A 133 -1.60 7.87 4.28
CA LEU A 133 -1.46 9.32 4.34
C LEU A 133 -1.53 9.83 5.78
N VAL A 134 -2.54 9.39 6.55
CA VAL A 134 -2.69 9.73 7.98
C VAL A 134 -1.46 9.31 8.78
N LEU A 135 -0.93 8.11 8.55
CA LEU A 135 0.27 7.63 9.21
C LEU A 135 1.50 8.50 8.88
N LEU A 136 1.73 8.83 7.61
CA LEU A 136 2.86 9.67 7.18
C LEU A 136 2.78 11.08 7.78
N VAL A 137 1.60 11.69 7.77
CA VAL A 137 1.37 13.00 8.42
C VAL A 137 1.67 12.91 9.92
N THR A 138 1.20 11.85 10.59
CA THR A 138 1.47 11.63 12.03
C THR A 138 2.97 11.51 12.31
N ILE A 139 3.70 10.73 11.49
CA ILE A 139 5.15 10.60 11.61
C ILE A 139 5.83 11.96 11.41
N GLY A 140 5.40 12.75 10.41
CA GLY A 140 5.92 14.09 10.13
C GLY A 140 5.72 15.06 11.29
N ILE A 141 4.50 15.15 11.84
CA ILE A 141 4.19 16.01 12.99
C ILE A 141 5.07 15.64 14.19
N LEU A 142 5.18 14.35 14.52
CA LEU A 142 6.01 13.90 15.63
C LEU A 142 7.50 14.21 15.43
N ALA A 143 7.99 14.14 14.19
CA ALA A 143 9.36 14.53 13.86
C ALA A 143 9.59 16.03 14.08
N LEU A 144 8.65 16.89 13.64
CA LEU A 144 8.72 18.34 13.83
C LEU A 144 8.68 18.74 15.31
N VAL A 145 7.77 18.15 16.10
CA VAL A 145 7.68 18.41 17.55
C VAL A 145 8.98 18.04 18.26
N ARG A 146 9.56 16.89 17.94
CA ARG A 146 10.86 16.45 18.51
C ARG A 146 12.01 17.36 18.07
N ALA A 147 12.01 17.84 16.83
CA ALA A 147 13.03 18.77 16.34
C ALA A 147 12.95 20.12 17.07
N ARG A 148 11.74 20.62 17.33
CA ARG A 148 11.53 21.86 18.09
C ARG A 148 11.97 21.72 19.55
N ALA A 149 11.69 20.59 20.20
CA ALA A 149 12.09 20.37 21.60
C ALA A 149 13.61 20.19 21.79
N ARG A 150 14.37 19.98 20.70
CA ARG A 150 15.84 19.87 20.70
C ARG A 150 16.54 21.19 20.37
N ARG A 151 15.80 22.22 19.97
CA ARG A 151 16.28 23.59 19.77
C ARG A 151 16.04 24.39 21.04
#